data_AF-A0A520IHN2-F1
#
_entry.id   AF-A0A520IHN2-F1
#
_cell.length_a   1.000
_cell.length_b   1.000
_cell.length_c   1.000
_cell.angle_alpha   90.00
_cell.angle_beta   90.00
_cell.angle_gamma   90.00
#
_symmetry.space_group_name_H-M   'P 1'
#
loop_
_entity.id
_entity.type
_entity.pdbx_description
1 polymer ?
#
loop_
_entity_poly.entity_id
_entity_poly.type
_entity_poly.pdbx_seq_one_letter_code
_entity_poly.pdbx_strand_id
1 'polypeptide(L)'
;MLSSKARLHQSQQACRFALEIIMVAVNSKDFDKYLSEAQSWETNRLLSAKKSERLAWRIAMLAGVLCTASVIAVAALAPFKTVEPYVIRVDNSTGMVDVVSSLKTSKSNYEESVNKFFVQWYLRYREGFSRDLAEEYYYAVGLMSSSQEQQRFFAYFDPKRPG
;
A
#
# COMPACT_ATOMS: atom_id res chain seq x y z
N MET A 1 95.32 -30.91 2.71
CA MET A 1 93.97 -31.43 2.39
C MET A 1 92.94 -31.21 3.51
N LEU A 2 93.31 -31.16 4.79
CA LEU A 2 92.36 -31.02 5.92
C LEU A 2 91.63 -29.65 6.01
N SER A 3 92.25 -28.56 5.56
CA SER A 3 91.66 -27.20 5.64
C SER A 3 90.48 -26.96 4.67
N SER A 4 90.41 -27.67 3.54
CA SER A 4 89.31 -27.50 2.57
C SER A 4 88.00 -28.12 3.06
N LYS A 5 88.07 -29.29 3.72
CA LYS A 5 86.90 -30.00 4.23
C LYS A 5 86.22 -29.26 5.39
N ALA A 6 87.00 -28.58 6.24
CA ALA A 6 86.47 -27.74 7.32
C ALA A 6 85.68 -26.53 6.78
N ARG A 7 86.18 -25.89 5.71
CA ARG A 7 85.50 -24.74 5.07
C ARG A 7 84.18 -25.13 4.39
N LEU A 8 84.12 -26.31 3.77
CA LEU A 8 82.89 -26.83 3.17
C LEU A 8 81.84 -27.23 4.22
N HIS A 9 82.27 -27.78 5.36
CA HIS A 9 81.34 -28.04 6.48
C HIS A 9 80.80 -26.75 7.09
N GLN A 10 81.63 -25.70 7.19
CA GLN A 10 81.23 -24.42 7.74
C GLN A 10 80.26 -23.66 6.82
N SER A 11 80.44 -23.73 5.50
CA SER A 11 79.47 -23.14 4.56
C SER A 11 78.14 -23.91 4.52
N GLN A 12 78.17 -25.24 4.62
CA GLN A 12 76.97 -26.09 4.73
C GLN A 12 76.17 -25.81 6.00
N GLN A 13 76.85 -25.62 7.15
CA GLN A 13 76.19 -25.26 8.41
C GLN A 13 75.56 -23.87 8.36
N ALA A 14 76.25 -22.88 7.76
CA ALA A 14 75.70 -21.53 7.60
C ALA A 14 74.42 -21.51 6.74
N CYS A 15 74.40 -22.24 5.62
CA CYS A 15 73.20 -22.36 4.78
C CYS A 15 72.03 -23.04 5.50
N ARG A 16 72.27 -24.10 6.29
CA ARG A 16 71.21 -24.73 7.10
C ARG A 16 70.63 -23.78 8.13
N PHE A 17 71.48 -23.02 8.82
CA PHE A 17 71.03 -22.08 9.85
C PHE A 17 70.24 -20.91 9.26
N ALA A 18 70.67 -20.38 8.12
CA ALA A 18 69.93 -19.36 7.39
C ALA A 18 68.54 -19.85 6.94
N LEU A 19 68.43 -21.10 6.47
CA LEU A 19 67.15 -21.71 6.07
C LEU A 19 66.19 -21.86 7.26
N GLU A 20 66.65 -22.31 8.44
CA GLU A 20 65.79 -22.40 9.62
C GLU A 20 65.28 -21.03 10.08
N ILE A 21 66.17 -20.02 10.11
CA ILE A 21 65.78 -18.65 10.50
C ILE A 21 64.74 -18.09 9.52
N ILE A 22 64.95 -18.27 8.21
CA ILE A 22 64.02 -17.81 7.18
C ILE A 22 62.68 -18.54 7.31
N MET A 23 62.68 -19.85 7.53
CA MET A 23 61.45 -20.64 7.68
C MET A 23 60.65 -20.25 8.93
N VAL A 24 61.33 -20.03 10.06
CA VAL A 24 60.69 -19.55 11.30
C VAL A 24 60.13 -18.14 11.12
N ALA A 25 60.87 -17.25 10.46
CA ALA A 25 60.44 -15.86 10.22
C ALA A 25 59.28 -15.76 9.22
N VAL A 26 59.18 -16.68 8.24
CA VAL A 26 58.03 -16.78 7.35
C VAL A 26 56.81 -17.28 8.13
N ASN A 27 56.97 -18.33 8.92
CA ASN A 27 55.88 -18.89 9.72
C ASN A 27 55.33 -17.87 10.73
N SER A 28 56.18 -17.06 11.37
CA SER A 28 55.72 -16.01 12.29
C SER A 28 54.92 -14.92 11.56
N LYS A 29 55.38 -14.47 10.39
CA LYS A 29 54.67 -13.47 9.58
C LYS A 29 53.32 -13.98 9.09
N ASP A 30 53.26 -15.24 8.65
CA ASP A 30 52.02 -15.85 8.18
C ASP A 30 51.03 -16.06 9.34
N PHE A 31 51.53 -16.41 10.53
CA PHE A 31 50.73 -16.52 11.74
C PHE A 31 50.18 -15.15 12.21
N ASP A 32 51.02 -14.10 12.23
CA ASP A 32 50.59 -12.74 12.55
C ASP A 32 49.56 -12.21 11.54
N LYS A 33 49.73 -12.56 10.26
CA LYS A 33 48.77 -12.25 9.21
C LYS A 33 47.45 -12.99 9.40
N TYR A 34 47.48 -14.26 9.79
CA TYR A 34 46.27 -15.03 10.11
C TYR A 34 45.53 -14.45 11.33
N LEU A 35 46.25 -14.07 12.39
CA LEU A 35 45.65 -13.47 13.58
C LEU A 35 45.03 -12.09 13.29
N SER A 36 45.71 -11.26 12.50
CA SER A 36 45.17 -9.95 12.10
C SER A 36 43.95 -10.07 11.19
N GLU A 37 43.91 -11.05 10.29
CA GLU A 37 42.74 -11.35 9.46
C GLU A 37 41.56 -11.90 10.31
N ALA A 38 41.84 -12.76 11.29
CA ALA A 38 40.81 -13.25 12.21
C ALA A 38 40.19 -12.12 13.03
N GLN A 39 41.00 -11.16 13.51
CA GLN A 39 40.52 -9.97 14.22
C GLN A 39 39.75 -9.00 13.31
N SER A 40 40.16 -8.88 12.04
CA SER A 40 39.49 -8.00 11.09
C SER A 40 38.07 -8.48 10.76
N TRP A 41 37.85 -9.80 10.77
CA TRP A 41 36.55 -10.42 10.48
C TRP A 41 35.45 -10.02 11.47
N GLU A 42 35.74 -10.04 12.78
CA GLU A 42 34.79 -9.62 13.81
C GLU A 42 34.44 -8.14 13.69
N THR A 43 35.45 -7.30 13.46
CA THR A 43 35.28 -5.86 13.28
C THR A 43 34.44 -5.55 12.04
N ASN A 44 34.70 -6.24 10.93
CA ASN A 44 33.97 -6.06 9.68
C ASN A 44 32.49 -6.47 9.82
N ARG A 45 32.19 -7.52 10.61
CA ARG A 45 30.82 -7.96 10.90
C ARG A 45 30.02 -6.93 11.72
N LEU A 46 30.64 -6.28 12.69
CA LEU A 46 30.00 -5.20 13.46
C LEU A 46 29.78 -3.95 12.60
N LEU A 47 30.74 -3.63 11.73
CA LEU A 47 30.63 -2.48 10.82
C LEU A 47 29.55 -2.68 9.76
N SER A 48 29.42 -3.88 9.20
CA SER A 48 28.40 -4.20 8.21
C SER A 48 26.99 -4.14 8.82
N ALA A 49 26.80 -4.64 10.04
CA ALA A 49 25.54 -4.54 10.78
C ALA A 49 25.15 -3.08 11.07
N LYS A 50 26.08 -2.24 11.54
CA LYS A 50 25.81 -0.82 11.79
C LYS A 50 25.53 -0.02 10.51
N LYS A 51 26.06 -0.47 9.36
CA LYS A 51 25.79 0.15 8.06
C LYS A 51 24.41 -0.25 7.55
N SER A 52 24.02 -1.52 7.66
CA SER A 52 22.71 -1.98 7.24
C SER A 52 21.59 -1.35 8.06
N GLU A 53 21.78 -1.20 9.37
CA GLU A 53 20.82 -0.50 10.23
C GLU A 53 20.60 0.95 9.77
N ARG A 54 21.67 1.70 9.51
CA ARG A 54 21.56 3.09 9.01
C ARG A 54 20.88 3.17 7.65
N LEU A 55 21.16 2.23 6.75
CA LEU A 55 20.48 2.19 5.45
C LEU A 55 19.00 1.84 5.61
N ALA A 56 18.68 0.88 6.48
CA ALA A 56 17.31 0.49 6.78
C ALA A 56 16.50 1.68 7.33
N TRP A 57 17.05 2.43 8.28
CA TRP A 57 16.39 3.64 8.80
C TRP A 57 16.18 4.71 7.73
N ARG A 58 17.14 4.92 6.83
CA ARG A 58 16.99 5.87 5.71
C ARG A 58 15.86 5.45 4.76
N ILE A 59 15.78 4.17 4.42
CA ILE A 59 14.73 3.63 3.54
C ILE A 59 13.37 3.71 4.24
N ALA A 60 13.30 3.37 5.53
CA ALA A 60 12.07 3.46 6.32
C ALA A 60 11.55 4.91 6.37
N MET A 61 12.43 5.89 6.60
CA MET A 61 12.06 7.31 6.58
C MET A 61 11.59 7.75 5.20
N LEU A 62 12.29 7.36 4.13
CA LEU A 62 11.89 7.70 2.76
C LEU A 62 10.52 7.10 2.39
N ALA A 63 10.29 5.84 2.75
CA ALA A 63 9.01 5.17 2.53
C ALA A 63 7.88 5.83 3.35
N GLY A 64 8.16 6.21 4.60
CA GLY A 64 7.21 6.94 5.44
C GLY A 64 6.81 8.29 4.83
N VAL A 65 7.79 9.07 4.37
CA VAL A 65 7.53 10.35 3.69
C VAL A 65 6.69 10.13 2.42
N LEU A 66 7.04 9.17 1.58
CA LEU A 66 6.31 8.88 0.34
C LEU A 66 4.85 8.46 0.62
N CYS A 67 4.63 7.65 1.66
CA CYS A 67 3.30 7.23 2.09
C CYS A 67 2.46 8.45 2.54
N THR A 68 3.01 9.29 3.43
CA THR A 68 2.31 10.49 3.89
C THR A 68 2.02 11.47 2.75
N ALA A 69 2.97 11.68 1.83
CA ALA A 69 2.78 12.52 0.66
C ALA A 69 1.65 12.01 -0.24
N SER A 70 1.56 10.69 -0.45
CA SER A 70 0.49 10.06 -1.23
C SER A 70 -0.88 10.28 -0.58
N VAL A 71 -0.99 10.10 0.73
CA VAL A 71 -2.25 10.34 1.47
C VAL A 71 -2.67 11.80 1.39
N ILE A 72 -1.73 12.74 1.58
CA ILE A 72 -1.98 14.17 1.45
C ILE A 72 -2.44 14.52 0.03
N ALA A 73 -1.82 13.95 -1.00
CA ALA A 73 -2.20 14.17 -2.39
C ALA A 73 -3.64 13.70 -2.68
N VAL A 74 -4.02 12.50 -2.20
CA VAL A 74 -5.39 11.98 -2.35
C VAL A 74 -6.39 12.83 -1.55
N ALA A 75 -6.04 13.22 -0.33
CA ALA A 75 -6.87 14.08 0.50
C ALA A 75 -7.04 15.48 -0.11
N ALA A 76 -6.02 16.02 -0.78
CA ALA A 76 -6.09 17.29 -1.52
C ALA A 76 -6.86 17.15 -2.84
N LEU A 77 -6.86 15.98 -3.48
CA LEU A 77 -7.64 15.72 -4.68
C LEU A 77 -9.14 15.55 -4.38
N ALA A 78 -9.50 14.98 -3.22
CA ALA A 78 -10.88 14.74 -2.81
C ALA A 78 -11.79 15.99 -2.83
N PRO A 79 -11.39 17.17 -2.31
CA PRO A 79 -12.25 18.35 -2.28
C PRO A 79 -12.39 19.08 -3.61
N PHE A 80 -11.45 18.95 -4.56
CA PHE A 80 -11.50 19.68 -5.84
C PHE A 80 -12.34 18.98 -6.93
N LYS A 81 -12.83 17.77 -6.68
CA LYS A 81 -13.67 17.03 -7.63
C LYS A 81 -15.17 17.12 -7.33
N THR A 82 -15.61 18.07 -6.50
CA THR A 82 -17.01 18.44 -6.46
C THR A 82 -17.36 19.08 -7.80
N VAL A 83 -18.01 18.29 -8.66
CA VAL A 83 -18.73 18.75 -9.83
C VAL A 83 -19.70 19.82 -9.33
N GLU A 84 -19.43 21.09 -9.61
CA GLU A 84 -20.45 22.13 -9.51
C GLU A 84 -21.64 21.62 -10.34
N PRO A 85 -22.80 21.34 -9.74
CA PRO A 85 -23.93 20.80 -10.48
C PRO A 85 -24.47 21.90 -11.39
N TYR A 86 -24.02 21.93 -12.63
CA TYR A 86 -24.64 22.74 -13.68
C TYR A 86 -26.02 22.16 -13.99
N VAL A 87 -27.05 22.62 -13.27
CA VAL A 87 -28.44 22.44 -13.68
C VAL A 87 -28.84 23.68 -14.46
N ILE A 88 -28.52 23.70 -15.75
CA ILE A 88 -29.06 24.70 -16.67
C ILE A 88 -30.53 24.34 -16.86
N ARG A 89 -31.44 25.00 -16.14
CA ARG A 89 -32.85 24.99 -16.53
C ARG A 89 -33.07 26.11 -17.52
N VAL A 90 -33.30 25.73 -18.77
CA VAL A 90 -33.77 26.62 -19.82
C VAL A 90 -35.26 26.83 -19.60
N ASP A 91 -35.62 27.95 -18.98
CA ASP A 91 -37.01 28.42 -19.06
C ASP A 91 -37.21 29.07 -20.43
N ASN A 92 -38.02 28.43 -21.27
CA ASN A 92 -38.07 28.63 -22.72
C ASN A 92 -38.89 29.87 -23.13
N SER A 93 -39.01 30.86 -22.25
CA SER A 93 -39.97 31.96 -22.41
C SER A 93 -39.37 33.37 -22.39
N THR A 94 -38.19 33.62 -21.81
CA THR A 94 -37.75 35.01 -21.56
C THR A 94 -36.26 35.32 -21.72
N GLY A 95 -35.40 34.34 -22.03
CA GLY A 95 -34.02 34.60 -22.47
C GLY A 95 -33.11 35.36 -21.50
N MET A 96 -33.48 35.51 -20.23
CA MET A 96 -32.65 36.12 -19.19
C MET A 96 -32.27 35.05 -18.16
N VAL A 97 -30.97 34.80 -18.03
CA VAL A 97 -30.40 33.80 -17.12
C VAL A 97 -30.39 34.39 -15.71
N ASP A 98 -31.37 34.02 -14.88
CA ASP A 98 -31.37 34.34 -13.45
C ASP A 98 -30.81 33.15 -12.67
N VAL A 99 -29.62 33.32 -12.10
CA VAL A 99 -28.97 32.30 -11.26
C VAL A 99 -29.60 32.42 -9.88
N VAL A 100 -30.59 31.57 -9.61
CA VAL A 100 -31.17 31.45 -8.26
C VAL A 100 -30.14 30.77 -7.35
N SER A 101 -29.24 31.59 -6.82
CA SER A 101 -28.55 31.35 -5.57
C SER A 101 -29.57 31.50 -4.44
N SER A 102 -30.05 30.39 -3.89
CA SER A 102 -30.46 30.30 -2.49
C SER A 102 -30.65 28.83 -2.09
N LEU A 103 -29.68 28.25 -1.39
CA LEU A 103 -29.68 28.18 0.08
C LEU A 103 -30.82 27.31 0.66
N LYS A 104 -30.56 26.01 0.77
CA LYS A 104 -30.77 25.25 2.03
C LYS A 104 -29.56 24.34 2.26
N THR A 105 -28.42 24.89 2.66
CA THR A 105 -27.97 24.88 4.07
C THR A 105 -28.17 23.50 4.73
N SER A 106 -27.14 22.66 4.55
CA SER A 106 -26.52 21.75 5.54
C SER A 106 -27.35 20.72 6.34
N LYS A 107 -28.67 20.61 6.16
CA LYS A 107 -29.46 19.46 6.66
C LYS A 107 -29.94 18.50 5.55
N SER A 108 -30.00 18.97 4.30
CA SER A 108 -30.59 18.19 3.20
C SER A 108 -29.69 17.05 2.72
N ASN A 109 -28.36 17.14 2.81
CA ASN A 109 -27.51 16.14 2.17
C ASN A 109 -27.65 14.74 2.80
N TYR A 110 -27.91 14.67 4.12
CA TYR A 110 -28.15 13.39 4.80
C TYR A 110 -29.54 12.83 4.48
N GLU A 111 -30.60 13.62 4.64
CA GLU A 111 -31.97 13.20 4.30
C GLU A 111 -32.10 12.84 2.81
N GLU A 112 -31.44 13.59 1.93
CA GLU A 112 -31.41 13.33 0.50
C GLU A 112 -30.63 12.06 0.16
N SER A 113 -29.51 11.78 0.83
CA SER A 113 -28.75 10.54 0.64
C SER A 113 -29.55 9.32 1.09
N VAL A 114 -30.22 9.42 2.25
CA VAL A 114 -31.08 8.37 2.79
C VAL A 114 -32.29 8.15 1.88
N ASN A 115 -32.92 9.22 1.39
CA ASN A 115 -34.05 9.12 0.48
C ASN A 115 -33.64 8.50 -0.86
N LYS A 116 -32.49 8.91 -1.43
CA LYS A 116 -31.92 8.29 -2.65
C LYS A 116 -31.64 6.81 -2.46
N PHE A 117 -31.10 6.42 -1.31
CA PHE A 117 -30.87 5.03 -0.98
C PHE A 117 -32.18 4.24 -1.01
N PHE A 118 -33.20 4.66 -0.25
CA PHE A 118 -34.49 3.95 -0.21
C PHE A 118 -35.22 3.94 -1.57
N VAL A 119 -35.13 5.00 -2.36
CA VAL A 119 -35.69 5.04 -3.72
C VAL A 119 -35.00 4.03 -4.65
N GLN A 120 -33.67 3.92 -4.58
CA GLN A 120 -32.93 2.93 -5.38
C GLN A 120 -33.31 1.50 -5.00
N TRP A 121 -33.44 1.21 -3.70
CA TRP A 121 -33.89 -0.11 -3.23
C TRP A 121 -35.33 -0.40 -3.66
N TYR A 122 -36.24 0.55 -3.50
CA TYR A 122 -37.63 0.42 -3.94
C TYR A 122 -37.73 0.08 -5.43
N LEU A 123 -37.01 0.81 -6.30
CA LEU A 123 -36.97 0.55 -7.73
C LEU A 123 -36.42 -0.85 -8.05
N ARG A 124 -35.34 -1.26 -7.36
CA ARG A 124 -34.76 -2.59 -7.53
C ARG A 124 -35.75 -3.70 -7.18
N TYR A 125 -36.51 -3.57 -6.10
CA TYR A 125 -37.49 -4.58 -5.72
C TYR A 125 -38.74 -4.57 -6.61
N ARG A 126 -39.15 -3.40 -7.09
CA ARG A 126 -40.36 -3.24 -7.90
C ARG A 126 -40.17 -3.68 -9.36
N GLU A 127 -39.04 -3.31 -9.95
CA GLU A 127 -38.73 -3.59 -11.35
C GLU A 127 -37.82 -4.82 -11.52
N GLY A 128 -37.17 -5.26 -10.43
CA GLY A 128 -36.35 -6.46 -10.42
C GLY A 128 -37.21 -7.71 -10.28
N PHE A 129 -36.89 -8.75 -11.06
CA PHE A 129 -37.59 -10.02 -11.01
C PHE A 129 -36.60 -11.17 -10.82
N SER A 130 -36.83 -11.98 -9.79
CA SER A 130 -36.18 -13.27 -9.55
C SER A 130 -37.22 -14.23 -9.02
N ARG A 131 -37.31 -15.45 -9.58
CA ARG A 131 -38.33 -16.43 -9.15
C ARG A 131 -38.14 -16.85 -7.69
N ASP A 132 -36.90 -17.00 -7.25
CA ASP A 132 -36.58 -17.46 -5.90
C ASP A 132 -36.86 -16.40 -4.83
N LEU A 133 -36.84 -15.12 -5.19
CA LEU A 133 -37.03 -13.97 -4.28
C LEU A 133 -38.35 -13.23 -4.53
N ALA A 134 -39.23 -13.77 -5.36
CA ALA A 134 -40.45 -13.08 -5.80
C ALA A 134 -41.36 -12.70 -4.62
N GLU A 135 -41.49 -13.60 -3.65
CA GLU A 135 -42.28 -13.36 -2.44
C GLU A 135 -41.67 -12.24 -1.57
N GLU A 136 -40.35 -12.28 -1.37
CA GLU A 136 -39.63 -11.27 -0.57
C GLU A 136 -39.74 -9.87 -1.20
N TYR A 137 -39.58 -9.79 -2.52
CA TYR A 137 -39.69 -8.52 -3.26
C TYR A 137 -41.11 -7.96 -3.19
N TYR A 138 -42.12 -8.83 -3.28
CA TYR A 138 -43.53 -8.44 -3.15
C TYR A 138 -43.82 -7.80 -1.79
N TYR A 139 -43.36 -8.40 -0.70
CA TYR A 139 -43.51 -7.82 0.64
C TYR A 139 -42.67 -6.56 0.86
N ALA A 140 -41.44 -6.52 0.34
CA ALA A 140 -40.55 -5.37 0.47
C ALA A 140 -41.14 -4.11 -0.18
N VAL A 141 -41.69 -4.23 -1.40
CA VAL A 141 -42.38 -3.12 -2.07
C VAL A 141 -43.60 -2.68 -1.29
N GLY A 142 -44.37 -3.63 -0.73
CA GLY A 142 -45.53 -3.33 0.10
C GLY A 142 -45.17 -2.54 1.37
N LEU A 143 -44.10 -2.92 2.05
CA LEU A 143 -43.65 -2.28 3.30
C LEU A 143 -43.11 -0.85 3.09
N MET A 144 -42.49 -0.60 1.93
CA MET A 144 -41.94 0.72 1.57
C MET A 144 -42.95 1.64 0.88
N SER A 145 -44.13 1.12 0.51
CA SER A 145 -45.19 1.89 -0.15
C SER A 145 -46.12 2.55 0.86
N SER A 146 -46.76 3.65 0.44
CA SER A 146 -47.95 4.14 1.13
C SER A 146 -49.11 3.14 0.98
N SER A 147 -50.09 3.18 1.88
CA SER A 147 -51.24 2.27 1.84
C SER A 147 -52.00 2.29 0.51
N GLN A 148 -52.08 3.45 -0.15
CA GLN A 148 -52.70 3.60 -1.46
C GLN A 148 -51.89 2.91 -2.57
N GLU A 149 -50.58 3.12 -2.61
CA GLU A 149 -49.72 2.52 -3.64
C GLU A 149 -49.53 1.02 -3.44
N GLN A 150 -49.52 0.56 -2.19
CA GLN A 150 -49.50 -0.86 -1.84
C GLN A 150 -50.72 -1.58 -2.41
N GLN A 151 -51.93 -1.03 -2.23
CA GLN A 151 -53.15 -1.63 -2.78
C GLN A 151 -53.13 -1.70 -4.31
N ARG A 152 -52.64 -0.64 -4.98
CA ARG A 152 -52.49 -0.62 -6.44
C ARG A 152 -51.51 -1.69 -6.92
N PHE A 153 -50.37 -1.82 -6.26
CA PHE A 153 -49.35 -2.81 -6.58
C PHE A 153 -49.88 -4.23 -6.36
N PHE A 154 -50.54 -4.52 -5.24
CA PHE A 154 -51.11 -5.84 -4.97
C PHE A 154 -52.23 -6.21 -5.94
N ALA A 155 -53.08 -5.24 -6.31
CA ALA A 155 -54.12 -5.44 -7.32
C ALA A 155 -53.55 -5.68 -8.73
N TYR A 156 -52.32 -5.25 -9.01
CA TYR A 156 -51.64 -5.56 -10.28
C TYR A 156 -51.20 -7.03 -10.36
N PHE A 157 -50.82 -7.64 -9.22
CA PHE A 157 -50.41 -9.04 -9.14
C PHE A 157 -51.54 -10.01 -8.76
N ASP A 158 -52.79 -9.54 -8.65
CA ASP A 158 -53.95 -10.39 -8.35
C ASP A 158 -54.17 -11.40 -9.50
N PRO A 159 -54.13 -12.73 -9.24
CA PRO A 159 -54.38 -13.75 -10.26
C PRO A 159 -55.74 -13.64 -10.95
N LYS A 160 -56.71 -12.96 -10.33
CA LYS A 160 -58.06 -12.76 -10.89
C LYS A 160 -58.12 -11.64 -11.92
N ARG A 161 -57.06 -10.83 -12.06
CA ARG A 161 -57.00 -9.75 -13.03
C ARG A 161 -56.53 -10.30 -14.38
N PRO A 162 -57.35 -10.26 -15.44
CA PRO A 162 -56.87 -10.57 -16.78
C PRO A 162 -55.81 -9.54 -17.19
N GLY A 163 -54.66 -10.02 -17.67
CA GLY A 163 -53.55 -9.21 -18.17
C GLY A 163 -53.85 -8.50 -19.49
#